data_AF-A0A847VP67-F1
#
_entry.id   AF-A0A847VP67-F1
#
_cell.length_a   1.000
_cell.length_b   1.000
_cell.length_c   1.000
_cell.angle_alpha   90.00
_cell.angle_beta   90.00
_cell.angle_gamma   90.00
#
_symmetry.space_group_name_H-M   'P 1'
#
loop_
_entity.id
_entity.type
_entity.pdbx_description
1 polymer ?
#
loop_
_entity_poly.entity_id
_entity_poly.type
_entity_poly.pdbx_seq_one_letter_code
_entity_poly.pdbx_strand_id
1 'polypeptide(L)'
;MKIAVSTDPAQQAVARARFPRATVTPVEDDPLFVVAGGGAQAAVVATLSADAVVASAPRRWFLPSAEPLARTSAGMAVRKG
;
A
#
# COMPACT_ATOMS: atom_id res chain seq x y z
N MET A 1 7.98 -10.49 8.71
CA MET A 1 7.00 -10.17 7.65
C MET A 1 7.51 -8.98 6.86
N LYS A 2 7.59 -9.09 5.54
CA LYS A 2 7.98 -8.03 4.61
C LYS A 2 6.74 -7.40 4.00
N ILE A 3 6.68 -6.08 4.05
CA ILE A 3 5.58 -5.28 3.51
C ILE A 3 6.16 -4.37 2.42
N ALA A 4 5.73 -4.55 1.18
CA ALA A 4 6.06 -3.65 0.09
C ALA A 4 5.25 -2.36 0.22
N VAL A 5 5.90 -1.21 0.01
CA VAL A 5 5.25 0.10 0.01
C VAL A 5 5.92 0.96 -1.05
N SER A 6 5.19 1.89 -1.66
CA SER A 6 5.81 2.79 -2.64
C SER A 6 6.91 3.66 -2.00
N THR A 7 7.74 4.28 -2.82
CA THR A 7 8.74 5.26 -2.38
C THR A 7 8.13 6.55 -1.83
N ASP A 8 6.80 6.72 -1.82
CA ASP A 8 6.12 7.86 -1.18
C ASP A 8 6.43 7.90 0.34
N PRO A 9 7.06 8.97 0.84
CA PRO A 9 7.35 9.13 2.27
C PRO A 9 6.11 9.06 3.17
N ALA A 10 4.95 9.53 2.72
CA ALA A 10 3.72 9.52 3.50
C ALA A 10 3.21 8.09 3.71
N GLN A 11 3.19 7.27 2.66
CA GLN A 11 2.80 5.86 2.76
C GLN A 11 3.79 5.05 3.60
N GLN A 12 5.10 5.31 3.44
CA GLN A 12 6.14 4.67 4.26
C GLN A 12 5.97 4.99 5.75
N ALA A 13 5.69 6.24 6.09
CA ALA A 13 5.46 6.67 7.47
C ALA A 13 4.26 5.94 8.08
N VAL A 14 3.13 5.85 7.34
CA VAL A 14 1.94 5.11 7.78
C VAL A 14 2.25 3.63 7.98
N ALA A 15 2.94 3.00 7.02
CA ALA A 15 3.28 1.58 7.10
C ALA A 15 4.18 1.27 8.31
N ARG A 16 5.22 2.08 8.54
CA ARG A 16 6.14 1.91 9.69
C ARG A 16 5.43 2.13 11.03
N ALA A 17 4.55 3.12 11.10
CA ALA A 17 3.78 3.40 12.32
C ALA A 17 2.79 2.29 12.66
N ARG A 18 2.11 1.72 11.66
CA ARG A 18 1.10 0.67 11.86
C ARG A 18 1.70 -0.72 12.03
N PHE A 19 2.86 -0.98 11.43
CA PHE A 19 3.50 -2.29 11.45
C PHE A 19 4.94 -2.21 11.98
N PRO A 20 5.15 -1.83 13.26
CA PRO A 20 6.49 -1.59 13.82
C PRO A 20 7.38 -2.84 13.89
N ARG A 21 6.79 -4.04 13.80
CA ARG A 21 7.50 -5.33 13.79
C ARG A 21 7.74 -5.87 12.38
N ALA A 22 7.20 -5.23 11.34
CA ALA A 22 7.38 -5.64 9.96
C ALA A 22 8.59 -4.95 9.33
N THR A 23 9.22 -5.62 8.38
CA THR A 23 10.20 -4.99 7.51
C THR A 23 9.46 -4.28 6.40
N VAL A 24 9.38 -2.95 6.48
CA VAL A 24 8.78 -2.10 5.45
C VAL A 24 9.81 -1.86 4.35
N THR A 25 9.58 -2.41 3.17
CA THR A 25 10.49 -2.33 2.02
C THR A 25 9.92 -1.33 1.01
N PRO A 26 10.56 -0.16 0.84
CA PRO A 26 10.17 0.78 -0.21
C PRO A 26 10.52 0.19 -1.59
N VAL A 27 9.63 0.37 -2.55
CA VAL A 27 9.79 -0.10 -3.94
C VAL A 27 9.43 1.01 -4.92
N GLU A 28 10.18 1.11 -6.01
CA GLU A 28 9.96 2.12 -7.06
C GLU A 28 8.76 1.75 -7.96
N ASP A 29 8.64 0.47 -8.28
CA ASP A 29 7.51 -0.09 -9.03
C ASP A 29 6.27 -0.31 -8.14
N ASP A 30 5.18 -0.81 -8.74
CA ASP A 30 3.96 -1.16 -8.02
C ASP A 30 4.22 -2.19 -6.90
N PRO A 31 3.96 -1.86 -5.61
CA PRO A 31 4.08 -2.78 -4.49
C PRO A 31 3.30 -4.09 -4.65
N LEU A 32 2.18 -4.07 -5.38
CA LEU A 32 1.36 -5.26 -5.62
C LEU A 32 2.07 -6.26 -6.54
N PHE A 33 2.90 -5.80 -7.47
CA PHE A 33 3.68 -6.67 -8.34
C PHE A 33 4.73 -7.45 -7.53
N VAL A 34 5.37 -6.78 -6.56
CA VAL A 34 6.35 -7.41 -5.66
C VAL A 34 5.70 -8.49 -4.79
N VAL A 35 4.47 -8.28 -4.32
CA VAL A 35 3.71 -9.31 -3.60
C VAL A 35 3.31 -10.44 -4.53
N ALA A 36 2.84 -10.13 -5.73
CA ALA A 36 2.44 -11.12 -6.73
C ALA A 36 3.59 -12.06 -7.13
N GLY A 37 4.83 -11.55 -7.16
CA GLY A 37 6.05 -12.31 -7.43
C GLY A 37 6.67 -12.99 -6.20
N GLY A 38 6.06 -12.87 -5.01
CA GLY A 38 6.55 -13.50 -3.77
C GLY A 38 7.71 -12.78 -3.07
N GLY A 39 8.08 -11.57 -3.53
CA GLY A 39 9.14 -10.76 -2.92
C GLY A 39 8.74 -10.14 -1.57
N ALA A 40 7.44 -9.98 -1.32
CA ALA A 40 6.86 -9.51 -0.07
C ALA A 40 5.60 -10.32 0.30
N GLN A 41 5.21 -10.31 1.58
CA GLN A 41 4.00 -11.02 2.04
C GLN A 41 2.74 -10.16 1.97
N ALA A 42 2.88 -8.85 1.98
CA ALA A 42 1.77 -7.91 1.87
C ALA A 42 2.25 -6.59 1.25
N ALA A 43 1.31 -5.74 0.85
CA ALA A 43 1.58 -4.40 0.38
C ALA A 43 0.71 -3.38 1.12
N VAL A 44 1.24 -2.17 1.32
CA VAL A 44 0.46 -0.99 1.70
C VAL A 44 0.32 -0.12 0.45
N VAL A 45 -0.92 0.10 0.03
CA VAL A 45 -1.27 0.85 -1.17
C VAL A 45 -2.45 1.79 -0.90
N ALA A 46 -2.75 2.67 -1.85
CA ALA A 46 -3.96 3.48 -1.81
C ALA A 46 -5.22 2.59 -1.77
N THR A 47 -6.24 2.99 -1.02
CA THR A 47 -7.49 2.23 -0.88
C THR A 47 -8.15 1.93 -2.22
N LEU A 48 -8.16 2.91 -3.14
CA LEU A 48 -8.68 2.73 -4.50
C LEU A 48 -8.00 1.58 -5.25
N SER A 49 -6.67 1.47 -5.15
CA SER A 49 -5.90 0.39 -5.78
C SER A 49 -6.19 -0.96 -5.10
N ALA A 50 -6.28 -0.97 -3.77
CA ALA A 50 -6.55 -2.17 -2.99
C ALA A 50 -7.92 -2.76 -3.33
N ASP A 51 -8.97 -1.92 -3.34
CA ASP A 51 -10.34 -2.30 -3.66
C ASP A 51 -10.45 -2.83 -5.09
N ALA A 52 -9.83 -2.16 -6.06
CA ALA A 52 -9.83 -2.57 -7.46
C ALA A 52 -9.20 -3.97 -7.67
N VAL A 53 -8.07 -4.23 -7.01
CA VAL A 53 -7.36 -5.50 -7.15
C VAL A 53 -8.11 -6.64 -6.49
N VAL A 54 -8.66 -6.41 -5.29
CA VAL A 54 -9.49 -7.41 -4.60
C VAL A 54 -10.76 -7.73 -5.41
N ALA A 55 -11.41 -6.71 -5.98
CA ALA A 55 -12.57 -6.92 -6.84
C ALA A 55 -12.21 -7.71 -8.12
N SER A 56 -11.04 -7.46 -8.71
CA SER A 56 -10.60 -8.14 -9.95
C SER A 56 -10.20 -9.60 -9.74
N ALA A 57 -9.71 -9.97 -8.55
CA ALA A 57 -9.21 -11.30 -8.26
C ALA A 57 -9.43 -11.70 -6.79
N PRO A 58 -10.70 -11.85 -6.35
CA PRO A 58 -11.07 -12.02 -4.94
C PRO A 58 -10.63 -13.36 -4.32
N ARG A 59 -10.24 -14.34 -5.15
CA ARG A 59 -9.69 -15.62 -4.69
C ARG A 59 -8.18 -15.54 -4.41
N ARG A 60 -7.51 -14.49 -4.87
CA ARG A 60 -6.06 -14.29 -4.77
C ARG A 60 -5.70 -13.18 -3.78
N TRP A 61 -6.52 -12.13 -3.74
CA TRP A 61 -6.29 -10.96 -2.90
C TRP A 61 -7.40 -10.82 -1.87
N PHE A 62 -7.02 -10.35 -0.70
CA PHE A 62 -7.96 -10.02 0.36
C PHE A 62 -7.45 -8.80 1.13
N LEU A 63 -8.38 -8.08 1.76
CA LEU A 63 -8.07 -7.01 2.70
C LEU A 63 -8.21 -7.55 4.12
N PRO A 64 -7.16 -7.49 4.95
CA PRO A 64 -7.25 -7.95 6.35
C PRO A 64 -8.20 -7.11 7.20
N SER A 65 -8.49 -5.88 6.78
CA SER A 65 -9.42 -4.95 7.44
C SER A 65 -10.10 -4.11 6.38
N ALA A 66 -11.38 -3.82 6.59
CA ALA A 66 -12.14 -2.86 5.77
C ALA A 66 -11.83 -1.40 6.14
N GLU A 67 -11.21 -1.16 7.30
CA GLU A 67 -10.83 0.18 7.71
C GLU A 67 -9.48 0.60 7.09
N PRO A 68 -9.41 1.80 6.48
CA PRO A 68 -8.16 2.30 5.93
C PRO A 68 -7.17 2.63 7.04
N LEU A 69 -5.88 2.31 6.81
CA LEU A 69 -4.79 2.60 7.75
C LEU A 69 -4.60 4.11 8.01
N ALA A 70 -4.92 4.92 7.00
CA ALA A 70 -4.94 6.38 7.05
C ALA A 70 -5.97 6.91 6.05
N ARG A 71 -6.61 8.04 6.37
CA ARG A 71 -7.55 8.72 5.48
C ARG A 71 -6.91 10.00 4.94
N THR A 72 -7.02 10.20 3.64
CA THR A 72 -6.58 11.41 2.95
C THR A 72 -7.54 11.71 1.80
N SER A 73 -7.64 12.97 1.40
CA SER A 73 -8.38 13.37 0.20
C SER A 73 -7.47 13.36 -1.02
N ALA A 74 -7.98 12.86 -2.15
CA ALA A 74 -7.36 13.10 -3.44
C ALA A 74 -7.61 14.55 -3.85
N GLY A 75 -6.61 15.21 -4.44
CA GLY A 75 -6.70 16.59 -4.88
C GLY A 75 -5.71 16.91 -6.00
N MET A 76 -5.99 17.98 -6.74
CA MET A 76 -5.06 18.47 -7.76
C MET A 76 -3.92 19.25 -7.09
N ALA A 77 -2.69 18.87 -7.38
CA ALA A 77 -1.52 19.63 -6.99
C ALA A 77 -1.38 20.87 -7.88
N VAL A 78 -1.24 22.05 -7.26
CA VAL A 78 -0.97 23.31 -7.96
C VAL A 78 0.30 23.95 -7.38
N ARG A 79 1.04 24.70 -8.20
CA ARG A 79 2.20 25.48 -7.72
C ARG A 79 1.70 26.53 -6.74
N LYS A 80 2.34 26.62 -5.56
CA LYS A 80 2.11 27.71 -4.61
C LYS A 80 2.48 29.04 -5.27
N GLY A 81 1.53 29.97 -5.30
CA GLY A 81 1.74 31.37 -5.73
C GLY A 81 2.57 32.15 -4.74
#